data_AF-A0A3S3PXF2-F1
#
_entry.id   AF-A0A3S3PXF2-F1
#
_cell.length_a   1.000
_cell.length_b   1.000
_cell.length_c   1.000
_cell.angle_alpha   90.00
_cell.angle_beta   90.00
_cell.angle_gamma   90.00
#
_symmetry.space_group_name_H-M   'P 1'
#
loop_
_entity.id
_entity.type
_entity.pdbx_description
1 polymer ?
#
loop_
_entity_poly.entity_id
_entity_poly.type
_entity_poly.pdbx_seq_one_letter_code
_entity_poly.pdbx_strand_id
1 'polypeptide(L)'
;MQNDYANPLTLFFTLPLRSSLMYLLTYSNCQLKVVPETIEPLVEDASVLIEKFKGLSGEALESEALKYFDGRPNNYTFTKALAEHVIAKYHGDIPAVIARPAIVAPANAEPIAGFACNFDGPLGLSVVLGLGILQIVDWNFSYHIEYTPVDTLTNALFALAQKVSEAKPKSVRVCNVVISPLNSIPDNHKLIVKGLKMYMETPSLYLLRPPFTPAR
;
A
#
# COMPACT_ATOMS: atom_id res chain seq x y z
N MET A 1 -11.71 -30.46 -8.55
CA MET A 1 -11.94 -29.71 -7.30
C MET A 1 -12.08 -28.25 -7.70
N GLN A 2 -13.31 -27.75 -7.67
CA GLN A 2 -13.67 -26.38 -8.00
C GLN A 2 -13.05 -25.43 -6.97
N ASN A 3 -12.24 -24.49 -7.43
CA ASN A 3 -11.87 -23.32 -6.64
C ASN A 3 -12.99 -22.29 -6.87
N ASP A 4 -14.00 -22.31 -6.00
CA ASP A 4 -15.00 -21.26 -5.88
C ASP A 4 -14.35 -20.02 -5.25
N TYR A 5 -13.54 -19.30 -6.02
CA TYR A 5 -13.28 -17.90 -5.73
C TYR A 5 -14.58 -17.16 -6.06
N ALA A 6 -15.39 -16.88 -5.03
CA ALA A 6 -16.58 -16.06 -5.17
C ALA A 6 -16.15 -14.72 -5.80
N ASN A 7 -16.75 -14.40 -6.95
CA ASN A 7 -16.47 -13.17 -7.68
C ASN A 7 -16.67 -11.96 -6.73
N PRO A 8 -15.73 -11.01 -6.65
CA PRO A 8 -15.78 -9.85 -5.76
C PRO A 8 -17.03 -9.01 -5.98
N LEU A 9 -17.58 -8.99 -7.20
CA LEU A 9 -18.87 -8.34 -7.49
C LEU A 9 -20.02 -9.07 -6.80
N THR A 10 -19.98 -10.40 -6.73
CA THR A 10 -20.97 -11.20 -6.00
C THR A 10 -20.83 -10.98 -4.50
N LEU A 11 -19.62 -10.87 -3.95
CA LEU A 11 -19.37 -10.47 -2.56
C LEU A 11 -19.91 -9.06 -2.26
N PHE A 12 -19.74 -8.10 -3.17
CA PHE A 12 -20.23 -6.74 -3.00
C PHE A 12 -21.77 -6.67 -2.88
N PHE A 13 -22.50 -7.49 -3.65
CA PHE A 13 -23.97 -7.52 -3.60
C PHE A 13 -24.55 -8.46 -2.54
N THR A 14 -23.76 -9.40 -2.00
CA THR A 14 -24.24 -10.38 -1.01
C THR A 14 -23.87 -10.01 0.43
N LEU A 15 -22.81 -9.21 0.63
CA LEU A 15 -22.40 -8.78 1.96
C LEU A 15 -23.32 -7.67 2.47
N PRO A 16 -23.98 -7.84 3.64
CA PRO A 16 -24.64 -6.75 4.33
C PRO A 16 -23.55 -5.86 4.95
N LEU A 17 -22.84 -5.07 4.13
CA LEU A 17 -21.89 -4.05 4.55
C LEU A 17 -22.65 -2.88 5.19
N ARG A 18 -23.33 -3.16 6.31
CA ARG A 18 -23.86 -2.14 7.19
C ARG A 18 -22.68 -1.59 7.99
N SER A 19 -22.17 -0.47 7.50
CA SER A 19 -21.56 0.59 8.31
C SER A 19 -20.07 0.49 8.67
N SER A 20 -19.28 -0.50 8.24
CA SER A 20 -17.83 -0.53 8.55
C SER A 20 -17.00 0.39 7.62
N LEU A 21 -16.39 1.43 8.19
CA LEU A 21 -15.51 2.36 7.49
C LEU A 21 -14.08 1.81 7.54
N MET A 22 -13.61 1.29 6.41
CA MET A 22 -12.29 0.70 6.30
C MET A 22 -11.30 1.73 5.79
N TYR A 23 -10.23 1.96 6.56
CA TYR A 23 -9.18 2.91 6.18
C TYR A 23 -7.92 2.15 5.77
N LEU A 24 -7.50 2.39 4.53
CA LEU A 24 -6.23 1.90 4.02
C LEU A 24 -5.13 2.93 4.29
N LEU A 25 -4.15 2.54 5.11
CA LEU A 25 -3.00 3.36 5.43
C LEU A 25 -1.74 2.55 5.15
N THR A 26 -1.11 2.81 4.01
CA THR A 26 0.20 2.26 3.67
C THR A 26 1.30 3.16 4.25
N TYR A 27 2.46 2.58 4.57
CA TYR A 27 3.70 3.32 4.84
C TYR A 27 3.70 4.27 6.05
N SER A 28 2.88 4.03 7.07
CA SER A 28 2.88 4.84 8.30
C SER A 28 4.14 4.67 9.15
N ASN A 29 4.80 3.51 9.09
CA ASN A 29 5.87 3.11 10.02
C ASN A 29 7.18 2.68 9.33
N CYS A 30 7.57 3.38 8.25
CA CYS A 30 8.75 3.07 7.45
C CYS A 30 10.09 3.15 8.19
N GLN A 31 10.12 3.83 9.33
CA GLN A 31 11.30 3.93 10.20
C GLN A 31 11.61 2.63 10.95
N LEU A 32 10.64 1.70 11.02
CA LEU A 32 10.79 0.41 11.69
C LEU A 32 11.29 -0.66 10.72
N LYS A 33 12.22 -1.50 11.19
CA LYS A 33 12.67 -2.70 10.44
C LYS A 33 11.60 -3.79 10.40
N VAL A 34 10.79 -3.88 11.44
CA VAL A 34 9.66 -4.81 11.56
C VAL A 34 8.46 -3.98 11.96
N VAL A 35 7.41 -3.98 11.13
CA VAL A 35 6.20 -3.21 11.36
C VAL A 35 5.18 -4.08 12.08
N PRO A 36 4.93 -3.87 13.39
CA PRO A 36 3.95 -4.65 14.12
C PRO A 36 2.53 -4.28 13.72
N GLU A 37 1.58 -5.18 13.98
CA GLU A 37 0.14 -4.95 13.83
C GLU A 37 -0.43 -4.16 15.03
N THR A 38 0.26 -3.10 15.41
CA THR A 38 -0.10 -2.15 16.47
C THR A 38 0.03 -0.73 15.95
N ILE A 39 -0.65 0.20 16.62
CA ILE A 39 -0.48 1.63 16.35
C ILE A 39 0.77 2.08 17.07
N GLU A 40 1.75 2.53 16.30
CA GLU A 40 3.01 3.02 16.85
C GLU A 40 2.80 4.40 17.48
N PRO A 41 3.37 4.66 18.66
CA PRO A 41 3.23 5.94 19.33
C PRO A 41 3.80 7.07 18.46
N LEU A 42 3.15 8.22 18.54
CA LEU A 42 3.68 9.47 18.00
C LEU A 42 4.48 10.20 19.08
N VAL A 43 5.33 11.13 18.66
CA VAL A 43 6.08 12.03 19.56
C VAL A 43 5.13 12.90 20.40
N GLU A 44 3.95 13.20 19.86
CA GLU A 44 2.92 14.03 20.48
C GLU A 44 1.52 13.53 20.08
N ASP A 45 0.49 13.84 20.88
CA ASP A 45 -0.89 13.46 20.57
C ASP A 45 -1.35 14.02 19.22
N ALA A 46 -2.01 13.17 18.42
CA ALA A 46 -2.46 13.54 17.08
C ALA A 46 -3.39 14.76 17.07
N SER A 47 -4.22 14.95 18.10
CA SER A 47 -5.13 16.11 18.18
C SER A 47 -4.35 17.39 18.41
N VAL A 48 -3.33 17.35 19.27
CA VAL A 48 -2.46 18.51 19.54
C VAL A 48 -1.71 18.92 18.28
N LEU A 49 -1.17 17.94 17.54
CA LEU A 49 -0.50 18.17 16.28
C LEU A 49 -1.44 18.77 15.22
N ILE A 50 -2.65 18.25 15.09
CA ILE A 50 -3.66 18.78 14.18
C ILE A 50 -4.00 20.23 14.53
N GLU A 51 -4.27 20.55 15.80
CA GLU A 51 -4.56 21.94 16.21
C GLU A 51 -3.37 22.87 15.95
N LYS A 52 -2.14 22.43 16.22
CA LYS A 52 -0.93 23.20 15.93
C LYS A 52 -0.80 23.50 14.44
N PHE A 53 -1.07 22.53 13.58
CA PHE A 53 -0.89 22.69 12.13
C PHE A 53 -2.01 23.47 11.45
N LYS A 54 -3.21 23.57 12.03
CA LYS A 54 -4.37 24.27 11.44
C LYS A 54 -4.09 25.74 11.07
N GLY A 55 -3.24 26.43 11.83
CA GLY A 55 -2.91 27.83 11.61
C GLY A 55 -1.70 28.08 10.71
N LEU A 56 -1.01 27.02 10.28
CA LEU A 56 0.23 27.10 9.51
C LEU A 56 -0.04 26.75 8.04
N SER A 57 0.75 27.34 7.14
CA SER A 57 0.70 27.02 5.72
C SER A 57 2.08 27.19 5.06
N GLY A 58 2.26 26.58 3.90
CA GLY A 58 3.51 26.63 3.14
C GLY A 58 4.72 26.16 3.95
N GLU A 59 5.85 26.84 3.78
CA GLU A 59 7.14 26.51 4.40
C GLU A 59 7.10 26.49 5.94
N ALA A 60 6.27 27.35 6.55
CA ALA A 60 6.10 27.38 8.00
C ALA A 60 5.47 26.07 8.53
N LEU A 61 4.51 25.50 7.79
CA LEU A 61 3.93 24.21 8.14
C LEU A 61 4.94 23.07 7.94
N GLU A 62 5.67 23.07 6.82
CA GLU A 62 6.64 22.02 6.52
C GLU A 62 7.78 21.98 7.54
N SER A 63 8.36 23.14 7.86
CA SER A 63 9.44 23.27 8.85
C SER A 63 9.00 22.87 10.26
N GLU A 64 7.76 23.17 10.65
CA GLU A 64 7.22 22.73 11.94
C GLU A 64 6.92 21.23 11.95
N ALA A 65 6.31 20.70 10.89
CA ALA A 65 5.94 19.28 10.79
C ALA A 65 7.17 18.36 10.78
N LEU A 66 8.27 18.77 10.16
CA LEU A 66 9.54 18.01 10.10
C LEU A 66 10.05 17.61 11.49
N LYS A 67 9.79 18.42 12.52
CA LYS A 67 10.19 18.15 13.91
C LYS A 67 9.50 16.90 14.49
N TYR A 68 8.39 16.47 13.90
CA TYR A 68 7.54 15.39 14.36
C TYR A 68 7.60 14.13 13.50
N PHE A 69 8.42 14.12 12.44
CA PHE A 69 8.48 12.97 11.53
C PHE A 69 8.99 11.70 12.21
N ASP A 70 9.84 11.82 13.23
CA ASP A 70 10.29 10.68 14.02
C ASP A 70 10.87 9.56 13.14
N GLY A 71 11.86 9.93 12.31
CA GLY A 71 12.51 9.02 11.37
C GLY A 71 11.70 8.68 10.11
N ARG A 72 10.47 9.18 9.98
CA ARG A 72 9.67 9.00 8.76
C ARG A 72 10.23 9.83 7.59
N PRO A 73 10.29 9.27 6.37
CA PRO A 73 11.02 9.89 5.27
C PRO A 73 10.32 11.08 4.62
N ASN A 74 8.99 11.21 4.78
CA ASN A 74 8.21 12.27 4.13
C ASN A 74 6.88 12.58 4.84
N ASN A 75 6.25 13.67 4.44
CA ASN A 75 4.94 14.11 4.96
C ASN A 75 3.83 13.08 4.72
N TYR A 76 3.87 12.31 3.62
CA TYR A 76 2.91 11.26 3.34
C TYR A 76 2.93 10.19 4.42
N THR A 77 4.10 9.64 4.75
CA THR A 77 4.26 8.62 5.80
C THR A 77 3.85 9.14 7.18
N PHE A 78 4.18 10.40 7.49
CA PHE A 78 3.79 11.06 8.73
C PHE A 78 2.27 11.28 8.84
N THR A 79 1.63 11.79 7.79
CA THR A 79 0.17 12.03 7.78
C THR A 79 -0.62 10.72 7.84
N LYS A 80 -0.09 9.63 7.25
CA LYS A 80 -0.66 8.29 7.39
C LYS A 80 -0.57 7.77 8.83
N ALA A 81 0.55 7.99 9.51
CA ALA A 81 0.67 7.65 10.93
C ALA A 81 -0.31 8.47 11.80
N LEU A 82 -0.42 9.79 11.58
CA LEU A 82 -1.41 10.64 12.25
C LEU A 82 -2.85 10.12 12.07
N ALA A 83 -3.20 9.70 10.85
CA ALA A 83 -4.53 9.19 10.56
C ALA A 83 -4.87 7.92 11.36
N GLU A 84 -3.91 7.03 11.61
CA GLU A 84 -4.12 5.83 12.44
C GLU A 84 -4.57 6.18 13.86
N HIS A 85 -3.92 7.19 14.46
CA HIS A 85 -4.27 7.68 15.80
C HIS A 85 -5.65 8.33 15.82
N VAL A 86 -5.98 9.11 14.79
CA VAL A 86 -7.32 9.70 14.65
C VAL A 86 -8.38 8.60 14.57
N ILE A 87 -8.16 7.57 13.74
CA ILE A 87 -9.10 6.44 13.61
C ILE A 87 -9.24 5.70 14.94
N ALA A 88 -8.14 5.45 15.64
CA ALA A 88 -8.16 4.79 16.94
C ALA A 88 -8.93 5.59 18.00
N LYS A 89 -8.81 6.91 17.97
CA LYS A 89 -9.50 7.82 18.90
C LYS A 89 -11.01 7.80 18.69
N TYR A 90 -11.48 7.77 17.44
CA TYR A 90 -12.91 7.70 17.10
C TYR A 90 -13.45 6.26 17.01
N HIS A 91 -12.61 5.26 17.29
CA HIS A 91 -13.03 3.87 17.29
C HIS A 91 -14.07 3.64 18.39
N GLY A 92 -15.26 3.20 18.00
CA GLY A 92 -16.43 3.08 18.89
C GLY A 92 -17.62 3.89 18.39
N ASP A 93 -17.36 5.10 17.88
CA ASP A 93 -18.33 5.90 17.13
C ASP A 93 -18.37 5.47 15.67
N ILE A 94 -17.21 5.05 15.14
CA ILE A 94 -17.07 4.44 13.81
C ILE A 94 -16.54 3.00 13.94
N PRO A 95 -17.22 2.00 13.34
CA PRO A 95 -16.65 0.67 13.21
C PRO A 95 -15.53 0.72 12.15
N ALA A 96 -14.29 0.66 12.63
CA ALA A 96 -13.11 0.88 11.80
C ALA A 96 -12.07 -0.24 11.95
N VAL A 97 -11.35 -0.47 10.86
CA VAL A 97 -10.17 -1.33 10.80
C VAL A 97 -9.09 -0.61 10.01
N ILE A 98 -7.85 -0.72 10.49
CA ILE A 98 -6.67 -0.19 9.83
C ILE A 98 -6.04 -1.33 9.05
N ALA A 99 -6.23 -1.31 7.73
CA ALA A 99 -5.55 -2.23 6.83
C ALA A 99 -4.33 -1.54 6.23
N ARG A 100 -3.15 -2.15 6.40
CA ARG A 100 -1.88 -1.65 5.87
C ARG A 100 -1.40 -2.55 4.73
N PRO A 101 -1.75 -2.24 3.47
CA PRO A 101 -1.24 -3.04 2.37
C PRO A 101 0.24 -2.83 2.10
N ALA A 102 0.83 -3.78 1.39
CA ALA A 102 2.08 -3.62 0.68
C ALA A 102 1.93 -2.68 -0.54
N ILE A 103 2.94 -2.64 -1.42
CA ILE A 103 2.81 -1.98 -2.74
C ILE A 103 1.66 -2.63 -3.49
N VAL A 104 0.68 -1.85 -3.92
CA VAL A 104 -0.42 -2.39 -4.73
C VAL A 104 0.10 -2.69 -6.13
N ALA A 105 0.04 -3.97 -6.51
CA ALA A 105 0.38 -4.44 -7.84
C ALA A 105 -0.88 -4.54 -8.73
N PRO A 106 -0.71 -4.60 -10.06
CA PRO A 106 -1.81 -4.90 -10.97
C PRO A 106 -2.55 -6.18 -10.58
N ALA A 107 -3.82 -6.27 -10.97
CA ALA A 107 -4.68 -7.40 -10.71
C ALA A 107 -4.06 -8.71 -11.21
N ASN A 108 -4.15 -9.76 -10.40
CA ASN A 108 -3.71 -11.07 -10.82
C ASN A 108 -4.72 -11.74 -11.76
N ALA A 109 -6.01 -11.58 -11.49
CA ALA A 109 -7.10 -12.20 -12.24
C ALA A 109 -8.25 -11.23 -12.55
N GLU A 110 -8.72 -10.44 -11.58
CA GLU A 110 -9.97 -9.67 -11.71
C GLU A 110 -9.76 -8.15 -11.57
N PRO A 111 -10.50 -7.30 -12.31
CA PRO A 111 -11.50 -7.63 -13.32
C PRO A 111 -10.90 -8.22 -14.60
N ILE A 112 -9.64 -7.91 -14.89
CA ILE A 112 -8.82 -8.49 -15.96
C ILE A 112 -7.39 -8.58 -15.43
N ALA A 113 -6.67 -9.65 -15.74
CA ALA A 113 -5.27 -9.79 -15.39
C ALA A 113 -4.44 -8.60 -15.91
N GLY A 114 -3.61 -8.01 -15.04
CA GLY A 114 -2.81 -6.82 -15.35
C GLY A 114 -3.58 -5.50 -15.22
N PHE A 115 -4.84 -5.50 -14.80
CA PHE A 115 -5.59 -4.27 -14.55
C PHE A 115 -4.93 -3.43 -13.44
N ALA A 116 -4.79 -2.13 -13.69
CA ALA A 116 -4.27 -1.17 -12.73
C ALA A 116 -5.10 0.11 -12.73
N CYS A 117 -5.33 0.69 -11.55
CA CYS A 117 -6.16 1.88 -11.38
C CYS A 117 -5.42 3.19 -11.73
N ASN A 118 -4.09 3.20 -11.55
CA ASN A 118 -3.23 4.34 -11.82
C ASN A 118 -1.82 3.85 -12.19
N PHE A 119 -1.00 4.73 -12.74
CA PHE A 119 0.41 4.48 -13.03
C PHE A 119 1.33 5.08 -11.96
N ASP A 120 0.86 5.17 -10.72
CA ASP A 120 1.63 5.77 -9.65
C ASP A 120 2.70 4.79 -9.13
N GLY A 121 3.83 5.35 -8.67
CA GLY A 121 4.87 4.60 -8.00
C GLY A 121 5.53 3.50 -8.86
N PRO A 122 5.70 2.27 -8.35
CA PRO A 122 6.44 1.20 -9.04
C PRO A 122 5.86 0.77 -10.37
N LEU A 123 4.53 0.88 -10.56
CA LEU A 123 3.91 0.52 -11.83
C LEU A 123 4.29 1.51 -12.93
N GLY A 124 4.17 2.81 -12.67
CA GLY A 124 4.62 3.84 -13.62
C GLY A 124 6.10 3.70 -13.94
N LEU A 125 6.91 3.42 -12.92
CA LEU A 125 8.34 3.14 -13.08
C LEU A 125 8.57 1.98 -14.08
N SER A 126 7.82 0.89 -13.93
CA SER A 126 7.92 -0.27 -14.82
C SER A 126 7.55 0.05 -16.28
N VAL A 127 6.57 0.96 -16.49
CA VAL A 127 6.16 1.41 -17.83
C VAL A 127 7.23 2.29 -18.47
N VAL A 128 7.75 3.28 -17.75
CA VAL A 128 8.80 4.17 -18.30
C VAL A 128 10.12 3.42 -18.54
N LEU A 129 10.41 2.40 -17.73
CA LEU A 129 11.48 1.44 -17.98
C LEU A 129 11.21 0.66 -19.26
N GLY A 130 10.04 0.02 -19.36
CA GLY A 130 9.66 -0.80 -20.52
C GLY A 130 9.60 -0.03 -21.83
N LEU A 131 9.31 1.27 -21.80
CA LEU A 131 9.34 2.16 -22.98
C LEU A 131 10.75 2.67 -23.34
N GLY A 132 11.76 2.42 -22.51
CA GLY A 132 13.12 2.91 -22.71
C GLY A 132 13.30 4.42 -22.43
N ILE A 133 12.36 5.02 -21.71
CA ILE A 133 12.44 6.43 -21.27
C ILE A 133 13.38 6.52 -20.07
N LEU A 134 13.21 5.61 -19.10
CA LEU A 134 14.04 5.57 -17.91
C LEU A 134 15.30 4.74 -18.15
N GLN A 135 16.47 5.37 -17.96
CA GLN A 135 17.78 4.76 -18.26
C GLN A 135 18.62 4.44 -17.03
N ILE A 136 18.38 5.13 -15.92
CA ILE A 136 19.16 4.99 -14.69
C ILE A 136 18.16 4.93 -13.55
N VAL A 137 18.29 3.91 -12.71
CA VAL A 137 17.57 3.80 -11.45
C VAL A 137 18.59 3.58 -10.36
N ASP A 138 18.65 4.51 -9.41
CA ASP A 138 19.41 4.32 -8.18
C ASP A 138 18.59 3.48 -7.21
N TRP A 139 18.58 2.16 -7.45
CA TRP A 139 17.89 1.19 -6.61
C TRP A 139 18.80 0.01 -6.36
N ASN A 140 19.05 -0.28 -5.09
CA ASN A 140 19.60 -1.56 -4.69
C ASN A 140 18.55 -2.67 -4.84
N PHE A 141 18.65 -3.43 -5.93
CA PHE A 141 17.77 -4.55 -6.27
C PHE A 141 17.91 -5.77 -5.35
N SER A 142 18.83 -5.75 -4.38
CA SER A 142 18.96 -6.78 -3.34
C SER A 142 17.95 -6.62 -2.20
N TYR A 143 17.34 -5.44 -2.05
CA TYR A 143 16.29 -5.24 -1.04
C TYR A 143 15.00 -5.91 -1.47
N HIS A 144 14.35 -6.61 -0.54
CA HIS A 144 13.02 -7.19 -0.72
C HIS A 144 11.95 -6.10 -0.81
N ILE A 145 10.94 -6.33 -1.65
CA ILE A 145 9.85 -5.40 -1.93
C ILE A 145 8.59 -6.22 -1.84
N GLU A 146 7.75 -5.82 -0.91
CA GLU A 146 6.46 -6.44 -0.72
C GLU A 146 5.45 -5.81 -1.68
N TYR A 147 4.71 -6.65 -2.40
CA TYR A 147 3.60 -6.20 -3.23
C TYR A 147 2.36 -7.08 -3.05
N THR A 148 1.19 -6.54 -3.34
CA THR A 148 -0.09 -7.22 -3.23
C THR A 148 -0.97 -6.85 -4.43
N PRO A 149 -1.39 -7.80 -5.29
CA PRO A 149 -2.31 -7.54 -6.38
C PRO A 149 -3.60 -6.88 -5.87
N VAL A 150 -4.11 -5.92 -6.64
CA VAL A 150 -5.28 -5.12 -6.24
C VAL A 150 -6.52 -5.96 -5.98
N ASP A 151 -6.75 -7.03 -6.74
CA ASP A 151 -7.87 -7.95 -6.55
C ASP A 151 -7.78 -8.74 -5.24
N THR A 152 -6.58 -9.24 -4.92
CA THR A 152 -6.31 -9.94 -3.67
C THR A 152 -6.49 -8.99 -2.48
N LEU A 153 -5.98 -7.76 -2.61
CA LEU A 153 -6.16 -6.71 -1.63
C LEU A 153 -7.65 -6.42 -1.41
N THR A 154 -8.41 -6.18 -2.47
CA THR A 154 -9.85 -5.91 -2.40
C THR A 154 -10.61 -7.04 -1.70
N ASN A 155 -10.31 -8.30 -2.00
CA ASN A 155 -10.93 -9.44 -1.34
C ASN A 155 -10.57 -9.51 0.16
N ALA A 156 -9.30 -9.29 0.50
CA ALA A 156 -8.84 -9.27 1.90
C ALA A 156 -9.52 -8.14 2.69
N LEU A 157 -9.66 -6.96 2.08
CA LEU A 157 -10.34 -5.81 2.63
C LEU A 157 -11.82 -6.12 2.93
N PHE A 158 -12.57 -6.71 1.99
CA PHE A 158 -13.95 -7.11 2.25
C PHE A 158 -14.08 -8.13 3.39
N ALA A 159 -13.20 -9.12 3.43
CA ALA A 159 -13.17 -10.12 4.49
C ALA A 159 -12.87 -9.48 5.86
N LEU A 160 -11.92 -8.54 5.93
CA LEU A 160 -11.60 -7.79 7.15
C LEU A 160 -12.77 -6.93 7.61
N ALA A 161 -13.41 -6.20 6.69
CA ALA A 161 -14.57 -5.37 6.97
C ALA A 161 -15.73 -6.20 7.56
N GLN A 162 -16.06 -7.33 6.93
CA GLN A 162 -17.09 -8.25 7.43
C GLN A 162 -16.73 -8.75 8.84
N LYS A 163 -15.52 -9.26 9.03
CA LYS A 163 -15.07 -9.82 10.31
C LYS A 163 -15.11 -8.80 11.44
N VAL A 164 -14.78 -7.54 11.17
CA VAL A 164 -14.81 -6.45 12.16
C VAL A 164 -16.24 -6.02 12.45
N SER A 165 -17.11 -5.96 11.43
CA SER A 165 -18.53 -5.66 11.58
C SER A 165 -19.25 -6.69 12.47
N GLU A 166 -18.94 -7.98 12.29
CA GLU A 166 -19.49 -9.07 13.10
C GLU A 166 -18.92 -9.09 14.52
N ALA A 167 -17.59 -8.99 14.66
CA ALA A 167 -16.92 -9.15 15.95
C ALA A 167 -17.04 -7.93 16.88
N LYS A 168 -17.27 -6.73 16.32
CA LYS A 168 -17.36 -5.44 17.05
C LYS A 168 -16.30 -5.33 18.15
N PRO A 169 -15.00 -5.39 17.78
CA PRO A 169 -13.92 -5.39 18.76
C PRO A 169 -13.96 -4.13 19.63
N LYS A 170 -13.46 -4.21 20.86
CA LYS A 170 -13.40 -3.05 21.77
C LYS A 170 -12.33 -2.03 21.37
N SER A 171 -11.32 -2.45 20.63
CA SER A 171 -10.22 -1.63 20.13
C SER A 171 -10.07 -1.80 18.62
N VAL A 172 -9.55 -0.77 17.95
CA VAL A 172 -9.27 -0.83 16.51
C VAL A 172 -8.29 -1.96 16.23
N ARG A 173 -8.59 -2.77 15.22
CA ARG A 173 -7.64 -3.77 14.71
C ARG A 173 -6.75 -3.13 13.66
N VAL A 174 -5.47 -3.44 13.74
CA VAL A 174 -4.48 -3.13 12.71
C VAL A 174 -4.11 -4.46 12.05
N CYS A 175 -4.08 -4.49 10.73
CA CYS A 175 -3.70 -5.69 9.97
C CYS A 175 -2.76 -5.31 8.83
N ASN A 176 -1.62 -5.99 8.73
CA ASN A 176 -0.71 -5.87 7.61
C ASN A 176 -1.21 -6.80 6.49
N VAL A 177 -1.59 -6.23 5.34
CA VAL A 177 -2.09 -6.99 4.19
C VAL A 177 -0.93 -7.18 3.20
N VAL A 178 -0.21 -8.29 3.39
CA VAL A 178 1.01 -8.65 2.68
C VAL A 178 0.95 -10.11 2.21
N ILE A 179 1.78 -10.49 1.23
CA ILE A 179 1.75 -11.83 0.61
C ILE A 179 2.87 -12.74 1.12
N SER A 180 3.97 -12.18 1.60
CA SER A 180 5.16 -12.90 2.05
C SER A 180 4.91 -14.02 3.07
N PRO A 181 3.95 -13.94 4.01
CA PRO A 181 3.65 -15.08 4.89
C PRO A 181 3.01 -16.26 4.17
N LEU A 182 2.36 -16.00 3.03
CA LEU A 182 1.59 -16.99 2.26
C LEU A 182 2.39 -17.55 1.08
N ASN A 183 3.26 -16.74 0.47
CA ASN A 183 4.09 -17.16 -0.66
C ASN A 183 5.50 -16.59 -0.54
N SER A 184 6.51 -17.42 -0.83
CA SER A 184 7.88 -16.93 -1.01
C SER A 184 7.93 -16.05 -2.25
N ILE A 185 8.11 -14.75 -2.06
CA ILE A 185 8.20 -13.80 -3.17
C ILE A 185 9.57 -14.01 -3.85
N PRO A 186 9.61 -14.13 -5.18
CA PRO A 186 10.88 -14.23 -5.91
C PRO A 186 11.78 -13.03 -5.61
N ASP A 187 13.08 -13.29 -5.52
CA ASP A 187 14.11 -12.24 -5.50
C ASP A 187 13.78 -11.12 -6.50
N ASN A 188 13.72 -9.88 -6.02
CA ASN A 188 13.31 -8.72 -6.81
C ASN A 188 14.18 -8.51 -8.04
N HIS A 189 15.47 -8.78 -7.94
CA HIS A 189 16.35 -8.72 -9.09
C HIS A 189 15.88 -9.71 -10.18
N LYS A 190 15.49 -10.92 -9.80
CA LYS A 190 14.94 -11.91 -10.74
C LYS A 190 13.60 -11.47 -11.31
N LEU A 191 12.73 -10.89 -10.49
CA LEU A 191 11.42 -10.39 -10.95
C LEU A 191 11.59 -9.29 -11.99
N ILE A 192 12.46 -8.32 -11.72
CA ILE A 192 12.71 -7.18 -12.60
C ILE A 192 13.38 -7.65 -13.88
N VAL A 193 14.43 -8.46 -13.81
CA VAL A 193 15.07 -9.03 -15.00
C VAL A 193 14.09 -9.85 -15.83
N LYS A 194 13.16 -10.59 -15.21
CA LYS A 194 12.10 -11.30 -15.93
C LYS A 194 11.15 -10.32 -16.64
N GLY A 195 10.72 -9.25 -15.96
CA GLY A 195 9.88 -8.22 -16.57
C GLY A 195 10.58 -7.52 -17.75
N LEU A 196 11.86 -7.20 -17.60
CA LEU A 196 12.68 -6.61 -18.68
C LEU A 196 12.82 -7.54 -19.89
N LYS A 197 12.99 -8.84 -19.66
CA LYS A 197 13.00 -9.85 -20.73
C LYS A 197 11.66 -9.90 -21.47
N MET A 198 10.54 -9.87 -20.75
CA MET A 198 9.21 -9.81 -21.36
C MET A 198 9.04 -8.57 -22.24
N TYR A 199 9.52 -7.40 -21.80
CA TYR A 199 9.51 -6.19 -22.64
C TYR A 199 10.34 -6.32 -23.92
N MET A 200 11.42 -7.11 -23.89
CA MET A 200 12.25 -7.36 -25.07
C MET A 200 11.68 -8.43 -26.00
N GLU A 201 10.99 -9.43 -25.47
CA GLU A 201 10.31 -10.48 -26.24
C GLU A 201 9.07 -9.96 -26.96
N THR A 202 8.34 -9.04 -26.32
CA THR A 202 7.15 -8.40 -26.88
C THR A 202 7.23 -6.88 -26.70
N PRO A 203 8.05 -6.18 -27.51
CA PRO A 203 8.24 -4.74 -27.36
C PRO A 203 6.98 -3.95 -27.72
N SER A 204 6.73 -2.89 -26.97
CA SER A 204 5.69 -1.91 -27.32
C SER A 204 6.03 -1.24 -28.65
N LEU A 205 5.01 -0.90 -29.44
CA LEU A 205 5.17 -0.05 -30.64
C LEU A 205 5.78 1.33 -30.31
N TYR A 206 5.63 1.77 -29.06
CA TYR A 206 6.16 3.04 -28.56
C TYR A 206 7.53 2.89 -27.87
N LEU A 207 8.19 1.73 -28.00
CA LEU A 207 9.53 1.52 -27.47
C LEU A 207 10.51 2.49 -28.13
N LEU A 208 11.09 3.39 -27.34
CA LEU A 208 12.08 4.34 -27.85
C LEU A 208 13.46 3.68 -28.01
N ARG A 209 13.79 2.77 -27.10
CA ARG A 209 15.06 2.02 -27.06
C ARG A 209 14.97 0.87 -26.06
N PRO A 210 15.84 -0.14 -26.15
CA PRO A 210 15.87 -1.24 -25.19
C PRO A 210 16.03 -0.74 -23.74
N PRO A 211 15.29 -1.30 -22.77
CA PRO A 211 15.50 -1.01 -21.36
C PRO A 211 16.89 -1.46 -20.90
N PHE A 212 17.47 -0.74 -19.94
CA PHE A 212 18.73 -1.16 -19.33
C PHE A 212 18.51 -2.39 -18.46
N THR A 213 19.50 -3.29 -18.42
CA THR A 213 19.51 -4.38 -17.45
C THR A 213 20.29 -3.92 -16.22
N PRO A 214 19.68 -3.85 -15.03
CA PRO A 214 20.40 -3.45 -13.84
C PRO A 214 21.54 -4.42 -13.53
N ALA A 215 22.69 -3.87 -13.16
CA ALA A 215 23.75 -4.66 -12.53
C ALA A 215 23.30 -5.05 -11.11
N ARG A 216 23.84 -6.16 -10.62
CA ARG A 216 23.60 -6.62 -9.25
C ARG A 216 24.40 -5.82 -8.24
#